data_AF-A0A437UTS1-F1
#
_entry.id   AF-A0A437UTS1-F1
#
_cell.length_a   1.000
_cell.length_b   1.000
_cell.length_c   1.000
_cell.angle_alpha   90.00
_cell.angle_beta   90.00
_cell.angle_gamma   90.00
#
_symmetry.space_group_name_H-M   'P 1'
#
loop_
_entity.id
_entity.type
_entity.pdbx_description
1 polymer ?
#
loop_
_entity_poly.entity_id
_entity_poly.type
_entity_poly.pdbx_seq_one_letter_code
_entity_poly.pdbx_strand_id
1 'polypeptide(L)'
;MAYSFRKPERRDRMADPSLTDDQRAFKERERRDRERYELATDGDCTICFCFHDAGERSRFASIAAADAEGYCYGDILRRLFEDRIGIKHVKSFRARPVAVGVFPDPLEGMEPTDDLEADCFAEAEAILRAFESVEAKPRYDIVWDSAYYITGIFRDHTDKARFIADFALAKFGETFMDGSAVLGYLGV
;
A
#
# COMPACT_ATOMS: atom_id res chain seq x y z
N MET A 1 -3.15 -0.03 49.26
CA MET A 1 -3.98 -1.01 48.53
C MET A 1 -3.75 -0.79 47.04
N ALA A 2 -3.24 -1.78 46.30
CA ALA A 2 -2.98 -1.67 44.87
C ALA A 2 -4.22 -2.06 44.08
N TYR A 3 -4.75 -1.15 43.27
CA TYR A 3 -5.85 -1.43 42.34
C TYR A 3 -5.33 -2.29 41.19
N SER A 4 -5.81 -3.54 41.09
CA SER A 4 -5.57 -4.38 39.91
C SER A 4 -6.62 -4.08 38.85
N PHE A 5 -6.22 -3.51 37.71
CA PHE A 5 -7.07 -3.41 36.53
C PHE A 5 -7.31 -4.81 35.95
N ARG A 6 -8.52 -5.34 36.10
CA ARG A 6 -8.98 -6.50 35.31
C ARG A 6 -9.41 -6.00 33.94
N LYS A 7 -8.80 -6.53 32.87
CA LYS A 7 -9.30 -6.33 31.50
C LYS A 7 -10.74 -6.86 31.42
N PRO A 8 -11.68 -6.12 30.81
CA PRO A 8 -13.02 -6.64 30.58
C PRO A 8 -12.92 -7.89 29.70
N GLU A 9 -13.63 -8.95 30.08
CA GLU A 9 -13.81 -10.11 29.23
C GLU A 9 -14.39 -9.66 27.90
N ARG A 10 -13.77 -10.09 26.80
CA ARG A 10 -14.37 -9.91 25.48
C ARG A 10 -15.72 -10.61 25.53
N ARG A 11 -16.81 -9.84 25.43
CA ARG A 11 -18.09 -10.40 25.02
C ARG A 11 -17.86 -11.01 23.64
N ASP A 12 -17.77 -12.33 23.58
CA ASP A 12 -18.02 -13.03 22.35
C ASP A 12 -19.32 -12.48 21.78
N ARG A 13 -19.34 -12.19 20.47
CA ARG A 13 -20.57 -11.83 19.75
C ARG A 13 -21.49 -13.05 19.78
N MET A 14 -22.10 -13.32 20.92
CA MET A 14 -23.17 -14.30 21.03
C MET A 14 -24.29 -13.84 20.13
N ALA A 15 -24.75 -14.73 19.25
CA ALA A 15 -25.96 -14.53 18.49
C ALA A 15 -27.06 -14.07 19.45
N ASP A 16 -27.67 -12.92 19.15
CA ASP A 16 -28.73 -12.36 19.97
C ASP A 16 -29.88 -13.38 20.06
N PRO A 17 -30.13 -13.97 21.24
CA PRO A 17 -31.10 -15.05 21.39
C PRO A 17 -32.54 -14.58 21.17
N SER A 18 -32.77 -13.27 21.05
CA SER A 18 -34.09 -12.66 20.80
C SER A 18 -34.52 -12.66 19.33
N LEU A 19 -33.64 -13.03 18.39
CA LEU A 19 -33.95 -12.99 16.96
C LEU A 19 -34.73 -14.24 16.53
N THR A 20 -35.78 -14.04 15.71
CA THR A 20 -36.43 -15.15 15.02
C THR A 20 -35.51 -15.74 13.94
N ASP A 21 -35.80 -16.96 13.47
CA ASP A 21 -35.00 -17.62 12.43
C ASP A 21 -34.91 -16.78 11.15
N ASP A 22 -36.01 -16.14 10.75
CA ASP A 22 -36.05 -15.24 9.59
C ASP A 22 -35.17 -14.00 9.78
N GLN A 23 -35.15 -13.42 10.99
CA GLN A 23 -34.29 -12.28 11.31
C GLN A 23 -32.81 -12.66 11.33
N ARG A 24 -32.47 -13.88 11.77
CA ARG A 24 -31.11 -14.42 11.67
C ARG A 24 -30.69 -14.60 10.21
N ALA A 25 -31.53 -15.25 9.41
CA ALA A 25 -31.27 -15.48 7.99
C ALA A 25 -31.10 -14.15 7.21
N PHE A 26 -31.92 -13.14 7.53
CA PHE A 26 -31.80 -11.81 6.93
C PHE A 26 -30.48 -11.13 7.30
N LYS A 27 -30.10 -11.10 8.58
CA LYS A 27 -28.82 -10.53 9.01
C LYS A 27 -27.61 -11.26 8.41
N GLU A 28 -27.67 -12.58 8.26
CA GLU A 28 -26.62 -13.34 7.59
C GLU A 28 -26.51 -13.03 6.11
N ARG A 29 -27.64 -12.76 5.44
CA ARG A 29 -27.65 -12.32 4.04
C ARG A 29 -27.06 -10.92 3.92
N GLU A 30 -27.49 -9.96 4.75
CA GLU A 30 -26.90 -8.61 4.78
C GLU A 30 -25.41 -8.63 5.07
N ARG A 31 -24.95 -9.49 5.98
CA ARG A 31 -23.51 -9.67 6.25
C ARG A 31 -22.78 -10.16 5.01
N ARG A 32 -23.29 -11.20 4.34
CA ARG A 32 -22.70 -11.73 3.10
C ARG A 32 -22.73 -10.74 1.95
N ASP A 33 -23.77 -9.92 1.84
CA ASP A 33 -23.90 -8.90 0.80
C ASP A 33 -22.92 -7.76 1.05
N ARG A 34 -22.76 -7.33 2.31
CA ARG A 34 -21.74 -6.37 2.71
C ARG A 34 -20.32 -6.88 2.50
N GLU A 35 -20.00 -8.13 2.90
CA GLU A 35 -18.69 -8.73 2.67
C GLU A 35 -18.35 -8.78 1.16
N ARG A 36 -19.34 -9.11 0.31
CA ARG A 36 -19.18 -9.08 -1.14
C ARG A 36 -18.99 -7.67 -1.69
N TYR A 37 -19.73 -6.69 -1.16
CA TYR A 37 -19.59 -5.30 -1.53
C TYR A 37 -18.19 -4.78 -1.16
N GLU A 38 -17.76 -5.00 0.07
CA GLU A 38 -16.43 -4.63 0.56
C GLU A 38 -15.35 -5.24 -0.34
N LEU A 39 -15.41 -6.54 -0.62
CA LEU A 39 -14.48 -7.22 -1.54
C LEU A 39 -14.50 -6.63 -2.96
N ALA A 40 -15.67 -6.29 -3.49
CA ALA A 40 -15.81 -5.71 -4.83
C ALA A 40 -15.30 -4.26 -4.91
N THR A 41 -15.26 -3.55 -3.79
CA THR A 41 -14.81 -2.15 -3.69
C THR A 41 -13.42 -2.02 -3.06
N ASP A 42 -12.76 -3.13 -2.74
CA ASP A 42 -11.49 -3.13 -2.02
C ASP A 42 -10.34 -2.69 -2.95
N GLY A 43 -9.98 -1.41 -2.84
CA GLY A 43 -8.80 -0.86 -3.51
C GLY A 43 -7.50 -1.08 -2.75
N ASP A 44 -7.54 -1.63 -1.53
CA ASP A 44 -6.37 -1.72 -0.64
C ASP A 44 -5.73 -3.12 -0.66
N CYS A 45 -5.78 -3.80 -1.81
CA CYS A 45 -5.23 -5.13 -2.02
C CYS A 45 -3.83 -5.14 -2.67
N THR A 46 -3.17 -3.99 -2.79
CA THR A 46 -1.86 -3.87 -3.44
C THR A 46 -0.76 -3.35 -2.51
N ILE A 47 0.49 -3.71 -2.81
CA ILE A 47 1.70 -3.11 -2.25
C ILE A 47 2.58 -2.66 -3.41
N CYS A 48 2.95 -1.38 -3.44
CA CYS A 48 3.96 -0.83 -4.33
C CYS A 48 5.32 -0.89 -3.62
N PHE A 49 6.20 -1.80 -4.06
CA PHE A 49 7.59 -1.84 -3.62
C PHE A 49 8.38 -0.81 -4.43
N CYS A 50 8.87 0.23 -3.78
CA CYS A 50 9.60 1.33 -4.41
C CYS A 50 11.12 1.17 -4.21
N PHE A 51 11.91 1.45 -5.25
CA PHE A 51 13.35 1.20 -5.26
C PHE A 51 14.14 2.47 -5.55
N HIS A 52 15.37 2.58 -5.06
CA HIS A 52 16.21 3.75 -5.33
C HIS A 52 16.61 3.86 -6.80
N ASP A 53 16.81 2.73 -7.49
CA ASP A 53 17.24 2.70 -8.88
C ASP A 53 16.65 1.54 -9.69
N ALA A 54 16.84 1.61 -11.01
CA ALA A 54 16.36 0.59 -11.95
C ALA A 54 16.97 -0.79 -11.70
N GLY A 55 18.22 -0.86 -11.22
CA GLY A 55 18.92 -2.13 -10.97
C GLY A 55 18.32 -2.90 -9.80
N GLU A 56 18.00 -2.21 -8.71
CA GLU A 56 17.26 -2.75 -7.57
C GLU A 56 15.87 -3.26 -8.02
N ARG A 57 15.11 -2.43 -8.75
CA ARG A 57 13.81 -2.84 -9.31
C ARG A 57 13.92 -4.11 -10.16
N SER A 58 14.91 -4.19 -11.06
CA SER A 58 15.13 -5.36 -11.91
C SER A 58 15.48 -6.62 -11.12
N ARG A 59 16.31 -6.51 -10.07
CA ARG A 59 16.62 -7.64 -9.17
C ARG A 59 15.36 -8.17 -8.49
N PHE A 60 14.54 -7.27 -7.95
CA PHE A 60 13.29 -7.66 -7.31
C PHE A 60 12.31 -8.28 -8.32
N ALA A 61 12.14 -7.66 -9.50
CA ALA A 61 11.29 -8.17 -10.56
C ALA A 61 11.66 -9.62 -10.95
N SER A 62 12.95 -9.92 -11.06
CA SER A 62 13.42 -11.26 -11.39
C SER A 62 13.07 -12.32 -10.35
N ILE A 63 13.14 -12.01 -9.05
CA ILE A 63 12.83 -12.97 -7.98
C ILE A 63 11.34 -13.05 -7.67
N ALA A 64 10.61 -11.96 -7.87
CA ALA A 64 9.16 -11.88 -7.66
C ALA A 64 8.35 -12.37 -8.87
N ALA A 65 9.03 -12.77 -9.95
CA ALA A 65 8.43 -13.11 -11.24
C ALA A 65 7.45 -12.02 -11.73
N ALA A 66 7.88 -10.77 -11.62
CA ALA A 66 7.08 -9.64 -12.09
C ALA A 66 7.02 -9.64 -13.62
N ASP A 67 5.88 -9.21 -14.17
CA ASP A 67 5.69 -9.04 -15.60
C ASP A 67 6.44 -7.80 -16.15
N ALA A 68 6.33 -7.56 -17.46
CA ALA A 68 7.00 -6.45 -18.13
C ALA A 68 6.57 -5.07 -17.58
N GLU A 69 5.33 -4.97 -17.13
CA GLU A 69 4.75 -3.74 -16.56
C GLU A 69 5.12 -3.57 -15.07
N GLY A 70 5.62 -4.63 -14.43
CA GLY A 70 6.06 -4.62 -13.04
C GLY A 70 5.01 -5.10 -12.05
N TYR A 71 4.06 -5.93 -12.47
CA TYR A 71 3.10 -6.57 -11.57
C TYR A 71 3.53 -7.99 -11.19
N CYS A 72 3.29 -8.36 -9.94
CA CYS A 72 3.46 -9.73 -9.45
C CYS A 72 2.32 -10.11 -8.49
N TYR A 73 2.07 -11.41 -8.33
CA TYR A 73 0.99 -11.90 -7.47
C TYR A 73 1.48 -12.20 -6.05
N GLY A 74 0.61 -11.94 -5.07
CA GLY A 74 0.88 -12.11 -3.65
C GLY A 74 1.19 -13.55 -3.23
N ASP A 75 0.71 -14.56 -3.95
CA ASP A 75 1.03 -15.97 -3.71
C ASP A 75 2.48 -16.32 -4.11
N ILE A 76 2.98 -15.74 -5.21
CA ILE A 76 4.38 -15.84 -5.62
C ILE A 76 5.27 -15.13 -4.58
N LEU A 77 4.91 -13.91 -4.20
CA LEU A 77 5.62 -13.15 -3.17
C LEU A 77 5.66 -13.90 -1.84
N ARG A 78 4.55 -14.51 -1.41
CA ARG A 78 4.50 -15.27 -0.17
C ARG A 78 5.48 -16.43 -0.19
N ARG A 79 5.48 -17.25 -1.25
CA ARG A 79 6.45 -18.35 -1.40
C ARG A 79 7.90 -17.85 -1.36
N LEU A 80 8.19 -16.79 -2.11
CA LEU A 80 9.51 -16.16 -2.12
C LEU A 80 9.96 -15.76 -0.71
N PHE A 81 9.11 -15.09 0.05
CA PHE A 81 9.45 -14.61 1.39
C PHE A 81 9.55 -15.77 2.39
N GLU A 82 8.66 -16.77 2.33
CA GLU A 82 8.75 -17.98 3.14
C GLU A 82 10.07 -18.72 2.91
N ASP A 83 10.47 -18.91 1.65
CA ASP A 83 11.70 -19.60 1.28
C ASP A 83 12.96 -18.83 1.71
N ARG A 84 12.94 -17.49 1.60
CA ARG A 84 14.12 -16.63 1.86
C ARG A 84 14.34 -16.37 3.34
N ILE A 85 13.28 -16.02 4.07
CA ILE A 85 13.38 -15.50 5.43
C ILE A 85 12.52 -16.27 6.44
N GLY A 86 11.60 -17.12 5.97
CA GLY A 86 10.62 -17.79 6.81
C GLY A 86 9.60 -16.84 7.45
N ILE A 87 8.52 -17.41 7.98
CA ILE A 87 7.51 -16.66 8.72
C ILE A 87 8.09 -16.18 10.06
N LYS A 88 7.94 -14.89 10.36
CA LYS A 88 8.50 -14.26 11.56
C LYS A 88 7.50 -14.11 12.69
N HIS A 89 6.25 -13.72 12.40
CA HIS A 89 5.22 -13.35 13.38
C HIS A 89 5.70 -12.37 14.49
N VAL A 90 6.69 -11.51 14.19
CA VAL A 90 7.18 -10.50 15.13
C VAL A 90 6.48 -9.17 14.84
N LYS A 91 6.05 -8.47 15.89
CA LYS A 91 5.53 -7.10 15.74
C LYS A 91 6.61 -6.17 15.21
N SER A 92 6.42 -5.67 13.99
CA SER A 92 7.18 -4.53 13.44
C SER A 92 6.42 -3.23 13.68
N PHE A 93 7.12 -2.17 14.07
CA PHE A 93 6.55 -0.82 14.17
C PHE A 93 6.49 -0.19 12.79
N ARG A 94 5.44 0.60 12.53
CA ARG A 94 5.28 1.30 11.25
C ARG A 94 6.43 2.26 10.99
N ALA A 95 6.86 2.34 9.73
CA ALA A 95 7.80 3.36 9.27
C ALA A 95 7.28 4.76 9.66
N ARG A 96 8.17 5.64 10.10
CA ARG A 96 7.82 7.05 10.26
C ARG A 96 7.80 7.71 8.88
N PRO A 97 6.81 8.56 8.58
CA PRO A 97 6.82 9.33 7.34
C PRO A 97 8.10 10.17 7.29
N VAL A 98 8.83 10.05 6.19
CA VAL A 98 9.98 10.92 5.90
C VAL A 98 9.43 12.18 5.26
N ALA A 99 9.93 13.35 5.69
CA ALA A 99 9.55 14.61 5.07
C ALA A 99 9.98 14.60 3.60
N VAL A 100 9.00 14.71 2.71
CA VAL A 100 9.24 14.82 1.27
C VAL A 100 9.76 16.23 0.98
N GLY A 101 10.67 16.35 0.01
CA GLY A 101 11.21 17.66 -0.39
C GLY A 101 10.11 18.60 -0.91
N VAL A 102 10.37 19.91 -0.85
CA VAL A 102 9.50 20.91 -1.49
C VAL A 102 9.73 20.80 -3.00
N PHE A 103 8.68 20.42 -3.73
CA PHE A 103 8.71 20.44 -5.19
C PHE A 103 8.51 21.88 -5.69
N PRO A 104 9.10 22.25 -6.85
CA PRO A 104 8.82 23.54 -7.48
C PRO A 104 7.32 23.71 -7.72
N ASP A 105 6.80 24.92 -7.51
CA ASP A 105 5.42 25.23 -7.82
C ASP A 105 5.27 25.35 -9.35
N PRO A 106 4.47 24.48 -10.00
CA PRO A 106 4.30 24.51 -11.46
C PRO A 106 3.64 25.80 -11.97
N LEU A 107 3.03 26.59 -11.08
CA LEU A 107 2.39 27.87 -11.40
C LEU A 107 3.29 29.07 -11.08
N GLU A 108 4.52 28.84 -10.60
CA GLU A 108 5.45 29.91 -10.28
C GLU A 108 5.76 30.76 -11.53
N GLY A 109 5.46 32.05 -11.46
CA GLY A 109 5.70 33.01 -12.54
C GLY A 109 4.59 33.11 -13.59
N MET A 110 3.44 32.45 -13.39
CA MET A 110 2.23 32.74 -14.16
C MET A 110 1.59 34.06 -13.69
N GLU A 111 1.30 34.95 -14.64
CA GLU A 111 0.62 36.22 -14.38
C GLU A 111 -0.85 36.10 -14.82
N PRO A 112 -1.82 36.35 -13.91
CA PRO A 112 -3.24 36.33 -14.25
C PRO A 112 -3.60 37.38 -15.30
N THR A 113 -4.58 37.07 -16.14
CA THR A 113 -5.17 38.00 -17.09
C THR A 113 -6.61 38.34 -16.69
N ASP A 114 -7.30 39.15 -17.50
CA ASP A 114 -8.74 39.43 -17.32
C ASP A 114 -9.63 38.35 -18.00
N ASP A 115 -9.04 37.28 -18.53
CA ASP A 115 -9.76 36.16 -19.16
C ASP A 115 -9.62 34.87 -18.33
N LEU A 116 -10.66 34.59 -17.55
CA LEU A 116 -10.70 33.42 -16.67
C LEU A 116 -10.57 32.08 -17.43
N GLU A 117 -11.15 31.98 -18.63
CA GLU A 117 -11.10 30.72 -19.38
C GLU A 117 -9.67 30.48 -19.89
N ALA A 118 -9.02 31.52 -20.41
CA ALA A 118 -7.63 31.47 -20.85
C ALA A 118 -6.67 31.15 -19.69
N ASP A 119 -6.86 31.78 -18.53
CA ASP A 119 -6.03 31.55 -17.34
C ASP A 119 -6.16 30.12 -16.83
N CYS A 120 -7.40 29.60 -16.70
CA CYS A 120 -7.62 28.21 -16.30
C CYS A 120 -6.98 27.20 -17.26
N PHE A 121 -7.03 27.46 -18.57
CA PHE A 121 -6.40 26.59 -19.54
C PHE A 121 -4.86 26.62 -19.44
N ALA A 122 -4.28 27.82 -19.28
CA ALA A 122 -2.85 27.99 -19.12
C ALA A 122 -2.33 27.32 -17.83
N GLU A 123 -3.07 27.43 -16.71
CA GLU A 123 -2.73 26.76 -15.45
C GLU A 123 -2.75 25.24 -15.60
N ALA A 124 -3.80 24.71 -16.23
CA ALA A 124 -3.92 23.27 -16.48
C ALA A 124 -2.79 22.75 -17.38
N GLU A 125 -2.42 23.51 -18.42
CA GLU A 125 -1.30 23.17 -19.30
C GLU A 125 0.04 23.24 -18.57
N ALA A 126 0.28 24.24 -17.72
CA ALA A 126 1.49 24.34 -16.92
C ALA A 126 1.65 23.14 -15.97
N ILE A 127 0.57 22.74 -15.30
CA ILE A 127 0.54 21.55 -14.43
C ILE A 127 0.83 20.28 -15.25
N LEU A 128 0.18 20.11 -16.42
CA LEU A 128 0.41 18.96 -17.28
C LEU A 128 1.88 18.88 -17.73
N ARG A 129 2.44 19.99 -18.22
CA ARG A 129 3.84 20.07 -18.63
C ARG A 129 4.78 19.75 -17.47
N ALA A 130 4.47 20.20 -16.25
CA ALA A 130 5.25 19.85 -15.08
C ALA A 130 5.26 18.33 -14.84
N PHE A 131 4.11 17.66 -14.91
CA PHE A 131 4.02 16.20 -14.83
C PHE A 131 4.78 15.47 -15.96
N GLU A 132 4.65 15.94 -17.20
CA GLU A 132 5.31 15.35 -18.37
C GLU A 132 6.83 15.58 -18.37
N SER A 133 7.30 16.63 -17.71
CA SER A 133 8.73 16.96 -17.59
C SER A 133 9.46 16.11 -16.54
N VAL A 134 8.74 15.31 -15.74
CA VAL A 134 9.35 14.47 -14.71
C VAL A 134 10.09 13.31 -15.37
N GLU A 135 11.40 13.46 -15.52
CA GLU A 135 12.27 12.38 -15.96
C GLU A 135 12.68 11.47 -14.80
N ALA A 136 12.77 10.17 -15.08
CA ALA A 136 13.28 9.20 -14.12
C ALA A 136 14.76 9.49 -13.82
N LYS A 137 15.07 9.78 -12.55
CA LYS A 137 16.45 9.96 -12.10
C LYS A 137 17.18 8.61 -12.09
N PRO A 138 18.49 8.54 -12.40
CA PRO A 138 19.24 7.28 -12.30
C PRO A 138 19.18 6.65 -10.90
N ARG A 139 19.09 7.49 -9.87
CA ARG A 139 18.91 7.08 -8.47
C ARG A 139 18.14 8.14 -7.68
N TYR A 140 17.24 7.70 -6.80
CA TYR A 140 16.46 8.53 -5.88
C TYR A 140 16.99 8.37 -4.46
N ASP A 141 17.02 9.45 -3.67
CA ASP A 141 17.38 9.37 -2.23
C ASP A 141 16.21 8.88 -1.36
N ILE A 142 14.99 9.24 -1.77
CA ILE A 142 13.73 8.82 -1.12
C ILE A 142 13.02 7.88 -2.08
N VAL A 143 12.84 6.62 -1.67
CA VAL A 143 12.21 5.58 -2.51
C VAL A 143 10.76 5.91 -2.87
N TRP A 144 10.01 6.60 -2.01
CA TRP A 144 8.60 6.94 -2.27
C TRP A 144 8.40 7.96 -3.38
N ASP A 145 9.44 8.72 -3.75
CA ASP A 145 9.43 9.62 -4.91
C ASP A 145 9.94 8.94 -6.19
N SER A 146 10.31 7.66 -6.09
CA SER A 146 10.97 6.94 -7.17
C SER A 146 10.01 6.54 -8.27
N ALA A 147 10.47 6.71 -9.52
CA ALA A 147 9.84 6.14 -10.70
C ALA A 147 9.98 4.61 -10.79
N TYR A 148 10.84 4.00 -9.95
CA TYR A 148 11.13 2.57 -9.98
C TYR A 148 10.32 1.82 -8.94
N TYR A 149 9.29 1.10 -9.37
CA TYR A 149 8.47 0.28 -8.49
C TYR A 149 8.08 -1.06 -9.11
N ILE A 150 7.62 -1.97 -8.23
CA ILE A 150 6.96 -3.24 -8.56
C ILE A 150 5.71 -3.34 -7.70
N THR A 151 4.58 -3.71 -8.31
CA THR A 151 3.29 -3.81 -7.62
C THR A 151 2.96 -5.28 -7.33
N GLY A 152 2.86 -5.60 -6.04
CA GLY A 152 2.32 -6.88 -5.57
C GLY A 152 0.81 -6.82 -5.44
N ILE A 153 0.09 -7.73 -6.10
CA ILE A 153 -1.37 -7.83 -6.10
C ILE A 153 -1.80 -8.99 -5.19
N PHE A 154 -2.52 -8.68 -4.13
CA PHE A 154 -3.07 -9.66 -3.19
C PHE A 154 -4.54 -9.91 -3.48
N ARG A 155 -5.08 -10.99 -2.89
CA ARG A 155 -6.50 -11.34 -3.10
C ARG A 155 -7.45 -10.27 -2.56
N ASP A 156 -7.12 -9.71 -1.41
CA ASP A 156 -7.90 -8.74 -0.65
C ASP A 156 -7.00 -8.04 0.38
N HIS A 157 -7.50 -6.98 1.03
CA HIS A 157 -6.77 -6.27 2.08
C HIS A 157 -6.36 -7.18 3.26
N THR A 158 -7.12 -8.24 3.54
CA THR A 158 -6.81 -9.16 4.65
C THR A 158 -5.61 -10.03 4.33
N ASP A 159 -5.50 -10.56 3.11
CA ASP A 159 -4.33 -11.29 2.63
C ASP A 159 -3.10 -10.39 2.61
N LYS A 160 -3.23 -9.15 2.11
CA LYS A 160 -2.17 -8.15 2.16
C LYS A 160 -1.70 -7.88 3.60
N ALA A 161 -2.64 -7.62 4.51
CA ALA A 161 -2.32 -7.34 5.92
C ALA A 161 -1.64 -8.54 6.60
N ARG A 162 -2.07 -9.77 6.28
CA ARG A 162 -1.41 -10.99 6.76
C ARG A 162 0.01 -11.12 6.22
N PHE A 163 0.22 -10.90 4.92
CA PHE A 163 1.55 -10.91 4.31
C PHE A 163 2.50 -9.94 5.03
N ILE A 164 2.07 -8.69 5.25
CA ILE A 164 2.87 -7.69 5.99
C ILE A 164 3.20 -8.15 7.41
N ALA A 165 2.22 -8.73 8.11
CA ALA A 165 2.39 -9.19 9.49
C ALA A 165 3.28 -10.45 9.60
N ASP A 166 3.09 -11.42 8.71
CA ASP A 166 3.81 -12.69 8.71
C ASP A 166 5.31 -12.48 8.53
N PHE A 167 5.70 -11.54 7.67
CA PHE A 167 7.11 -11.23 7.36
C PHE A 167 7.65 -9.97 8.06
N ALA A 168 6.90 -9.40 9.01
CA ALA A 168 7.29 -8.23 9.80
C ALA A 168 7.71 -7.01 8.95
N LEU A 169 6.95 -6.72 7.89
CA LEU A 169 7.27 -5.73 6.87
C LEU A 169 6.75 -4.32 7.18
N ALA A 170 5.92 -4.13 8.21
CA ALA A 170 5.30 -2.82 8.48
C ALA A 170 6.33 -1.70 8.72
N LYS A 171 7.55 -2.06 9.12
CA LYS A 171 8.69 -1.15 9.26
C LYS A 171 9.22 -0.56 7.94
N PHE A 172 8.86 -1.16 6.81
CA PHE A 172 9.24 -0.71 5.48
C PHE A 172 8.09 0.00 4.76
N GLY A 173 6.84 -0.18 5.20
CA GLY A 173 5.66 0.48 4.64
C GLY A 173 4.42 -0.42 4.67
N GLU A 174 3.32 0.08 4.12
CA GLU A 174 2.06 -0.68 3.97
C GLU A 174 1.60 -0.68 2.51
N THR A 175 1.13 0.46 1.99
CA THR A 175 0.75 0.59 0.57
C THR A 175 1.96 0.90 -0.29
N PHE A 176 2.77 1.87 0.11
CA PHE A 176 4.07 2.14 -0.51
C PHE A 176 5.16 1.66 0.44
N MET A 177 5.95 0.69 -0.02
CA MET A 177 6.94 -0.02 0.77
C MET A 177 8.34 0.25 0.23
N ASP A 178 9.30 0.46 1.13
CA ASP A 178 10.71 0.54 0.78
C ASP A 178 11.21 -0.82 0.27
N GLY A 179 11.16 -0.98 -1.06
CA GLY A 179 11.57 -2.17 -1.78
C GLY A 179 13.08 -2.39 -1.72
N SER A 180 13.87 -1.32 -1.65
CA SER A 180 15.33 -1.39 -1.48
C SER A 180 15.70 -2.00 -0.12
N ALA A 181 15.05 -1.56 0.95
CA ALA A 181 15.23 -2.15 2.27
C ALA A 181 14.71 -3.59 2.34
N VAL A 182 13.61 -3.90 1.63
CA VAL A 182 13.09 -5.27 1.49
C VAL A 182 14.08 -6.18 0.75
N LEU A 183 14.73 -5.72 -0.32
CA LEU A 183 15.77 -6.50 -1.01
C LEU A 183 16.91 -6.88 -0.07
N GLY A 184 17.43 -5.90 0.67
CA GLY A 184 18.44 -6.14 1.70
C GLY A 184 17.96 -7.10 2.78
N TYR A 185 16.68 -7.01 3.17
CA TYR A 185 16.06 -7.92 4.14
C TYR A 185 15.92 -9.36 3.63
N LEU A 186 15.69 -9.53 2.32
CA LEU A 186 15.66 -10.84 1.64
C LEU A 186 17.06 -11.41 1.35
N GLY A 187 18.12 -10.64 1.59
CA GLY A 187 19.51 -11.03 1.31
C GLY A 187 19.82 -11.10 -0.18
N VAL A 188 19.28 -10.16 -0.97
CA VAL A 188 19.45 -10.05 -2.44
C VAL A 188 20.22 -8.79 -2.79
#